data_AF-A0A1W5D3Q6-F1
#
_entry.id   AF-A0A1W5D3Q6-F1
#
_cell.length_a   1.000
_cell.length_b   1.000
_cell.length_c   1.000
_cell.angle_alpha   90.00
_cell.angle_beta   90.00
_cell.angle_gamma   90.00
#
_symmetry.space_group_name_H-M   'P 1'
#
loop_
_entity.id
_entity.type
_entity.pdbx_description
1 polymer ?
#
loop_
_entity_poly.entity_id
_entity_poly.type
_entity_poly.pdbx_seq_one_letter_code
_entity_poly.pdbx_strand_id
1 'polypeptide(L)'
;MPQTAIQRANGANNWAAPGPAEFDFRSDVVTTPTTSMLTAIQNTTLLDDVFGEDPTTTALESFIADLTGHEAALLANEPAGIPARIEYTDLSHRTKDPPAETRQKKTPPPPPPSPMGNYPPESREQPMNVAE
;
A
#
# COMPACT_ATOMS: atom_id res chain seq x y z
N MET A 1 -15.45 -10.81 -36.89
CA MET A 1 -14.04 -11.22 -36.82
C MET A 1 -13.98 -12.60 -36.19
N PRO A 2 -13.39 -13.62 -36.83
CA PRO A 2 -13.26 -14.94 -36.21
C PRO A 2 -12.23 -14.88 -35.08
N GLN A 3 -12.61 -15.32 -33.88
CA GLN A 3 -11.68 -15.49 -32.76
C GLN A 3 -10.73 -16.62 -33.10
N THR A 4 -9.46 -16.29 -33.35
CA THR A 4 -8.41 -17.29 -33.58
C THR A 4 -8.14 -17.99 -32.24
N ALA A 5 -8.71 -19.19 -32.08
CA ALA A 5 -8.39 -20.03 -30.94
C ALA A 5 -6.92 -20.45 -31.03
N ILE A 6 -6.06 -19.81 -30.22
CA ILE A 6 -4.68 -20.22 -30.06
C ILE A 6 -4.70 -21.60 -29.39
N GLN A 7 -4.31 -22.61 -30.16
CA GLN A 7 -4.15 -23.98 -29.68
C GLN A 7 -3.05 -23.98 -28.61
N ARG A 8 -3.44 -24.03 -27.34
CA ARG A 8 -2.50 -24.02 -26.22
C ARG A 8 -1.71 -25.33 -26.22
N ALA A 9 -0.39 -25.23 -26.23
CA ALA A 9 0.47 -26.38 -25.99
C ALA A 9 0.10 -27.02 -24.64
N ASN A 10 0.04 -28.34 -24.57
CA ASN A 10 -0.21 -29.09 -23.33
C ASN A 10 0.83 -28.66 -22.28
N GLY A 11 0.40 -27.89 -21.28
CA GLY A 11 1.25 -27.33 -20.21
C GLY A 11 1.32 -25.80 -20.14
N ALA A 12 0.79 -25.08 -21.13
CA ALA A 12 0.78 -23.61 -21.11
C ALA A 12 -0.32 -23.07 -20.19
N ASN A 13 0.07 -22.45 -19.06
CA ASN A 13 -0.84 -21.71 -18.19
C ASN A 13 -1.16 -20.32 -18.78
N ASN A 14 -2.14 -19.61 -18.21
CA ASN A 14 -2.56 -18.28 -18.69
C ASN A 14 -1.44 -17.22 -18.69
N TRP A 15 -0.30 -17.51 -18.07
CA TRP A 15 0.85 -16.63 -17.91
C TRP A 15 1.98 -16.90 -18.91
N ALA A 16 1.82 -17.92 -19.77
CA ALA A 16 2.84 -18.34 -20.73
C ALA A 16 2.72 -17.65 -22.10
N ALA A 17 1.70 -16.83 -22.31
CA ALA A 17 1.47 -16.06 -23.53
C ALA A 17 1.42 -14.56 -23.19
N PRO A 18 1.71 -13.67 -24.16
CA PRO A 18 1.53 -12.25 -23.97
C PRO A 18 0.11 -11.92 -23.49
N GLY A 19 0.04 -11.22 -22.36
CA GLY A 19 -1.22 -10.84 -21.72
C GLY A 19 -1.83 -9.57 -22.33
N PRO A 20 -2.95 -9.09 -21.78
CA PRO A 20 -3.60 -7.84 -22.20
C PRO A 20 -2.68 -6.61 -22.19
N ALA A 21 -1.61 -6.65 -21.39
CA ALA A 21 -0.60 -5.61 -21.29
C ALA A 21 0.22 -5.38 -22.56
N GLU A 22 0.34 -6.38 -23.45
CA GLU A 22 1.22 -6.30 -24.65
C GLU A 22 0.84 -5.15 -25.59
N PHE A 23 -0.45 -4.83 -25.67
CA PHE A 23 -0.98 -3.77 -26.53
C PHE A 23 -1.58 -2.62 -25.74
N ASP A 24 -1.40 -2.57 -24.42
CA ASP A 24 -1.93 -1.52 -23.55
C ASP A 24 -0.84 -0.49 -23.24
N PHE A 25 -0.85 0.62 -23.99
CA PHE A 25 0.13 1.72 -23.86
C PHE A 25 -0.34 2.85 -22.94
N ARG A 26 -1.44 2.67 -22.20
CA ARG A 26 -2.00 3.75 -21.36
C ARG A 26 -1.13 4.05 -20.14
N SER A 27 -0.41 3.05 -19.64
CA SER A 27 0.48 3.15 -18.48
C SER A 27 1.41 1.94 -18.40
N ASP A 28 2.49 2.05 -17.66
CA ASP A 28 3.36 0.94 -17.26
C ASP A 28 2.78 0.11 -16.11
N VAL A 29 1.80 0.62 -15.35
CA VAL A 29 1.21 -0.13 -14.22
C VAL A 29 0.34 -1.31 -14.66
N VAL A 30 -0.01 -1.40 -15.95
CA VAL A 30 -0.76 -2.54 -16.52
C VAL A 30 0.12 -3.74 -16.85
N THR A 31 1.43 -3.68 -16.57
CA THR A 31 2.35 -4.82 -16.76
C THR A 31 1.87 -6.09 -16.04
N THR A 32 2.07 -7.24 -16.67
CA THR A 32 1.78 -8.57 -16.10
C THR A 32 3.06 -9.30 -15.73
N PRO A 33 3.15 -9.99 -14.57
CA PRO A 33 4.33 -10.76 -14.21
C PRO A 33 4.65 -11.87 -15.23
N THR A 34 5.94 -12.08 -15.47
CA THR A 34 6.44 -13.14 -16.34
C THR A 34 6.36 -14.51 -15.65
N THR A 35 6.49 -15.60 -16.42
CA THR A 35 6.53 -16.96 -15.84
C THR A 35 7.64 -17.12 -14.80
N SER A 36 8.82 -16.52 -15.01
CA SER A 36 9.92 -16.59 -14.04
C SER A 36 9.60 -15.84 -12.74
N MET A 37 8.93 -14.68 -12.81
CA MET A 37 8.46 -13.96 -11.62
C MET A 37 7.47 -14.80 -10.83
N LEU A 38 6.53 -15.48 -11.50
CA LEU A 38 5.57 -16.35 -10.83
C LEU A 38 6.24 -17.54 -10.17
N THR A 39 7.24 -18.14 -10.81
CA THR A 39 8.04 -19.20 -10.19
C THR A 39 8.83 -18.68 -8.98
N ALA A 40 9.35 -17.46 -9.03
CA ALA A 40 10.00 -16.84 -7.87
C ALA A 40 9.01 -16.64 -6.71
N ILE A 41 7.82 -16.11 -7.00
CA ILE A 41 6.74 -15.97 -6.00
C ILE A 41 6.32 -17.32 -5.43
N GLN A 42 6.24 -18.38 -6.24
CA GLN A 42 5.92 -19.72 -5.76
C GLN A 42 6.96 -20.30 -4.81
N ASN A 43 8.23 -19.88 -4.95
CA ASN A 43 9.36 -20.37 -4.17
C ASN A 43 9.78 -19.43 -3.04
N THR A 44 9.07 -18.31 -2.83
CA THR A 44 9.40 -17.31 -1.80
C THR A 44 9.14 -17.83 -0.39
N THR A 45 9.81 -17.23 0.59
CA THR A 45 9.41 -17.32 1.99
C THR A 45 8.20 -16.44 2.26
N LEU A 46 7.41 -16.81 3.28
CA LEU A 46 6.15 -16.16 3.68
C LEU A 46 6.16 -15.92 5.20
N LEU A 47 7.31 -15.48 5.72
CA LEU A 47 7.52 -15.32 7.16
C LEU A 47 7.13 -13.91 7.61
N ASP A 48 7.23 -13.65 8.91
CA ASP A 48 6.79 -12.38 9.47
C ASP A 48 7.82 -11.27 9.22
N ASP A 49 7.39 -10.25 8.47
CA ASP A 49 8.22 -9.10 8.13
C ASP A 49 8.31 -8.05 9.27
N VAL A 50 7.29 -7.97 10.14
CA VAL A 50 7.27 -7.02 11.27
C VAL A 50 8.37 -7.35 12.27
N PHE A 51 8.66 -8.64 12.47
CA PHE A 51 9.74 -9.12 13.32
C PHE A 51 11.06 -9.36 12.58
N GLY A 52 11.11 -9.15 11.26
CA GLY A 52 12.31 -9.35 10.44
C GLY A 52 12.72 -10.81 10.30
N GLU A 53 11.75 -11.73 10.31
CA GLU A 53 11.99 -13.17 10.20
C GLU A 53 12.01 -13.65 8.74
N ASP A 54 11.61 -12.81 7.78
CA ASP A 54 11.58 -13.16 6.37
C ASP A 54 12.92 -12.89 5.65
N PRO A 55 13.69 -13.94 5.30
CA PRO A 55 14.97 -13.77 4.62
C PRO A 55 14.81 -13.24 3.19
N THR A 56 13.66 -13.43 2.53
CA THR A 56 13.44 -12.89 1.18
C THR A 56 13.27 -11.38 1.23
N THR A 57 12.53 -10.85 2.21
CA THR A 57 12.39 -9.39 2.37
C THR A 57 13.74 -8.75 2.70
N THR A 58 14.46 -9.27 3.70
CA THR A 58 15.77 -8.73 4.08
C THR A 58 16.77 -8.80 2.92
N ALA A 59 16.77 -9.87 2.13
CA ALA A 59 17.65 -9.99 0.97
C ALA A 59 17.33 -8.95 -0.11
N LEU A 60 16.06 -8.69 -0.39
CA LEU A 60 15.63 -7.66 -1.34
C LEU A 60 16.06 -6.26 -0.87
N GLU A 61 15.82 -5.93 0.40
CA GLU A 61 16.18 -4.64 0.98
C GLU A 61 17.68 -4.40 0.98
N SER A 62 18.48 -5.39 1.40
CA SER A 62 19.94 -5.31 1.35
C SER A 62 20.44 -5.12 -0.08
N PHE A 63 19.89 -5.89 -1.03
CA PHE A 63 20.26 -5.76 -2.45
C PHE A 63 19.99 -4.35 -3.00
N ILE A 64 18.87 -3.74 -2.63
CA ILE A 64 18.51 -2.40 -3.11
C ILE A 64 19.32 -1.31 -2.40
N ALA A 65 19.61 -1.48 -1.11
CA ALA A 65 20.51 -0.59 -0.38
C ALA A 65 21.89 -0.56 -1.06
N ASP A 66 22.46 -1.74 -1.36
CA ASP A 66 23.73 -1.89 -2.06
C ASP A 66 23.68 -1.31 -3.48
N LEU A 67 22.61 -1.58 -4.22
CA LEU A 67 22.45 -1.12 -5.60
C LEU A 67 22.35 0.40 -5.70
N THR A 68 21.72 1.04 -4.71
CA THR A 68 21.48 2.49 -4.70
C THR A 68 22.53 3.27 -3.90
N GLY A 69 23.42 2.59 -3.18
CA GLY A 69 24.45 3.19 -2.34
C GLY A 69 23.91 3.83 -1.06
N HIS A 70 22.77 3.36 -0.55
CA HIS A 70 22.19 3.80 0.72
C HIS A 70 22.51 2.83 1.85
N GLU A 71 22.43 3.29 3.09
CA GLU A 71 22.68 2.43 4.26
C GLU A 71 21.57 1.40 4.49
N ALA A 72 20.34 1.72 4.12
CA ALA A 72 19.18 0.84 4.28
C ALA A 72 18.09 1.12 3.25
N ALA A 73 17.32 0.09 2.92
CA ALA A 73 16.10 0.15 2.13
C ALA A 73 14.97 -0.60 2.85
N LEU A 74 13.71 -0.28 2.54
CA LEU A 74 12.51 -0.87 3.14
C LEU A 74 11.48 -1.16 2.06
N LEU A 75 10.93 -2.38 2.04
CA LEU A 75 9.77 -2.73 1.21
C LEU A 75 8.49 -2.19 1.86
N ALA A 76 7.85 -1.20 1.24
CA ALA A 76 6.65 -0.57 1.77
C ALA A 76 5.37 -1.16 1.17
N ASN A 77 4.41 -1.45 2.06
CA ASN A 77 3.05 -1.81 1.70
C ASN A 77 2.17 -0.55 1.72
N GLU A 78 1.68 -0.13 0.56
CA GLU A 78 0.79 1.03 0.44
C GLU A 78 -0.70 0.61 0.43
N PRO A 79 -1.63 1.50 0.82
CA PRO A 79 -3.06 1.21 0.75
C PRO A 79 -3.49 0.94 -0.70
N ALA A 80 -4.53 0.11 -0.83
CA ALA A 80 -5.01 -0.42 -2.10
C ALA A 80 -5.13 0.64 -3.21
N GLY A 81 -4.40 0.43 -4.31
CA GLY A 81 -4.40 1.31 -5.48
C GLY A 81 -3.04 1.90 -5.84
N ILE A 82 -2.04 1.76 -4.98
CA ILE A 82 -0.65 2.19 -5.24
C ILE A 82 0.23 0.95 -5.43
N PRO A 83 1.08 0.88 -6.48
CA PRO A 83 2.06 -0.19 -6.63
C PRO A 83 3.03 -0.23 -5.44
N ALA A 84 3.44 -1.43 -5.01
CA ALA A 84 4.46 -1.58 -3.98
C ALA A 84 5.75 -0.85 -4.38
N ARG A 85 6.39 -0.20 -3.41
CA ARG A 85 7.61 0.60 -3.61
C ARG A 85 8.65 0.27 -2.54
N ILE A 86 9.92 0.46 -2.89
CA ILE A 86 11.03 0.39 -1.94
C ILE A 86 11.48 1.81 -1.62
N GLU A 87 11.51 2.14 -0.33
CA GLU A 87 11.99 3.41 0.20
C GLU A 87 13.42 3.24 0.71
N TYR A 88 14.27 4.24 0.55
CA TYR A 88 15.68 4.21 0.98
C TYR A 88 16.00 5.44 1.80
N THR A 89 16.84 5.26 2.83
CA THR A 89 17.21 6.35 3.74
C THR A 89 18.71 6.46 3.91
N ASP A 90 19.20 7.70 3.88
CA ASP A 90 20.56 8.04 4.30
C ASP A 90 20.52 8.37 5.79
N LEU A 91 21.04 7.47 6.63
CA LEU A 91 21.05 7.65 8.09
C LEU A 91 22.15 8.63 8.54
N SER A 92 23.03 9.10 7.64
CA SER A 92 24.12 10.04 7.97
C SER A 92 23.63 11.40 8.48
N HIS A 93 22.37 11.76 8.21
CA HIS A 93 21.73 12.98 8.72
C HIS A 93 21.00 12.81 10.06
N ARG A 94 20.92 11.60 10.65
CA ARG A 94 20.40 11.42 12.01
C ARG A 94 21.48 11.84 13.00
N THR A 95 21.52 13.12 13.34
CA THR A 95 22.04 13.53 14.64
C THR A 95 21.28 12.71 15.69
N LYS A 96 22.00 11.89 16.46
CA LYS A 96 21.43 11.19 17.62
C LYS A 96 20.68 12.22 18.45
N ASP A 97 19.36 12.19 18.43
CA ASP A 97 18.59 12.94 19.41
C ASP A 97 19.07 12.50 20.79
N PRO A 98 19.30 13.44 21.73
CA PRO A 98 19.69 13.09 23.08
C PRO A 98 18.65 12.14 23.68
N PRO A 99 19.05 11.26 24.64
CA PRO A 99 18.17 10.26 25.20
C PRO A 99 16.87 10.93 25.68
N ALA A 100 15.73 10.36 25.29
CA ALA A 100 14.42 10.89 25.61
C ALA A 100 14.31 11.16 27.11
N GLU A 101 14.36 12.44 27.52
CA GLU A 101 13.84 12.86 28.80
C GLU A 101 12.38 12.40 28.86
N THR A 102 12.04 11.70 29.93
CA THR A 102 10.72 11.19 30.25
C THR A 102 9.67 12.25 29.95
N ARG A 103 9.02 12.15 28.78
CA ARG A 103 7.88 12.99 28.40
C ARG A 103 6.80 12.74 29.44
N GLN A 104 6.70 13.62 30.43
CA GLN A 104 5.51 13.68 31.27
C GLN A 104 4.32 13.81 30.33
N LYS A 105 3.39 12.86 30.39
CA LYS A 105 2.12 12.92 29.66
C LYS A 105 1.37 14.16 30.16
N LYS A 106 1.58 15.30 29.51
CA LYS A 106 0.76 16.48 29.70
C LYS A 106 -0.60 16.16 29.09
N THR A 107 -1.55 15.78 29.93
CA THR A 107 -2.94 15.59 29.52
C THR A 107 -3.41 16.88 28.84
N PRO A 108 -4.07 16.80 27.67
CA PRO A 108 -4.60 17.99 27.03
C PRO A 108 -5.63 18.66 27.95
N PRO A 109 -5.70 20.00 27.99
CA PRO A 109 -6.73 20.69 28.74
C PRO A 109 -8.12 20.28 28.22
N PRO A 110 -9.14 20.22 29.09
CA PRO A 110 -10.50 19.89 28.66
C PRO A 110 -10.98 20.91 27.61
N PRO A 111 -11.82 20.49 26.64
CA PRO A 111 -12.34 21.39 25.62
C PRO A 111 -13.16 22.52 26.27
N PRO A 112 -13.16 23.73 25.68
CA PRO A 112 -13.99 24.82 26.16
C PRO A 112 -15.49 24.43 26.09
N PRO A 113 -16.34 24.96 26.99
CA PRO A 113 -17.77 24.72 26.92
C PRO A 113 -18.29 25.20 25.57
N SER A 114 -19.12 24.37 24.91
CA SER A 114 -19.77 24.73 23.66
C SER A 114 -20.49 26.09 23.82
N PRO A 115 -20.37 27.01 22.84
CA PRO A 115 -21.13 28.25 22.89
C PRO A 115 -22.62 27.89 22.95
N MET A 116 -23.35 28.51 23.89
CA MET A 116 -24.81 28.46 23.92
C MET A 116 -25.31 29.15 22.64
N GLY A 117 -25.38 28.38 21.56
CA GLY A 117 -26.03 28.80 20.34
C GLY A 117 -27.49 29.05 20.66
N ASN A 118 -28.01 30.19 20.22
CA ASN A 118 -29.45 30.38 20.14
C ASN A 118 -29.99 29.31 19.18
N TYR A 119 -30.43 28.18 19.74
CA TYR A 119 -31.21 27.22 19.00
C TYR A 119 -32.44 27.97 18.47
N PRO A 120 -32.70 27.96 17.15
CA PRO A 120 -33.98 28.44 16.64
C PRO A 120 -35.08 27.61 17.33
N PRO A 121 -36.22 28.22 17.69
CA PRO A 121 -37.31 27.48 18.32
C PRO A 121 -37.69 26.32 17.39
N GLU A 122 -37.78 25.12 17.98
CA GLU A 122 -38.20 23.89 17.32
C GLU A 122 -39.31 24.18 16.32
N SER A 123 -39.05 23.89 15.04
CA SER A 123 -40.05 23.89 14.00
C SER A 123 -41.11 22.86 14.38
N ARG A 124 -42.21 23.34 14.98
CA ARG A 124 -43.46 22.61 15.16
C ARG A 124 -43.76 21.82 13.90
N GLU A 125 -43.80 20.49 14.04
CA GLU A 125 -44.31 19.57 13.04
C GLU A 125 -45.66 20.11 12.52
N GLN A 126 -45.73 20.43 11.23
CA GLN A 126 -47.01 20.75 10.59
C GLN A 126 -47.77 19.42 10.43
N PRO A 127 -49.04 19.32 10.88
CA PRO A 127 -49.81 18.10 10.67
C PRO A 127 -50.03 17.86 9.18
N MET A 128 -49.81 16.62 8.73
CA MET A 128 -50.07 16.18 7.37
C MET A 128 -51.52 16.46 6.98
N ASN A 129 -51.73 17.31 5.97
CA ASN A 129 -53.02 17.45 5.31
C ASN A 129 -53.29 16.18 4.50
N VAL A 130 -54.27 15.40 4.95
CA VAL A 130 -54.88 14.33 4.17
C VAL A 130 -55.85 15.01 3.21
N ALA A 131 -55.53 15.00 1.91
CA ALA A 131 -56.46 15.43 0.89
C ALA A 131 -57.49 14.32 0.64
N GLU A 132 -58.74 14.75 0.55
CA GLU A 132 -60.01 14.01 0.34
C GLU A 132 -60.01 13.09 -0.89
#